data_AF-A0A087U0W0-F1
#
_entry.id   AF-A0A087U0W0-F1
#
_cell.length_a   1.000
_cell.length_b   1.000
_cell.length_c   1.000
_cell.angle_alpha   90.00
_cell.angle_beta   90.00
_cell.angle_gamma   90.00
#
_symmetry.space_group_name_H-M   'P 1'
#
loop_
_entity.id
_entity.type
_entity.pdbx_description
1 polymer ?
#
loop_
_entity_poly.entity_id
_entity_poly.type
_entity_poly.pdbx_seq_one_letter_code
_entity_poly.pdbx_strand_id
1 'polypeptide(L)'
;MRDRMMEVNRDDLILLLTNEYPAHTLFSEETQKKLSKTDSGCLVLCYTGNKGAEDEFKIELCGWKGNQTLRCYVPKVGRAHYLRICGVDVSEYEMREKKKFKLKDESSEKDPEDENGIAVMED
;
A
#
# COMPACT_ATOMS: atom_id res chain seq x y z
N MET A 1 7.14 -13.56 21.18
CA MET A 1 7.67 -12.92 19.94
C MET A 1 7.04 -13.52 18.67
N ARG A 2 6.75 -14.83 18.63
CA ARG A 2 5.95 -15.43 17.52
C ARG A 2 4.54 -14.85 17.41
N ASP A 3 4.03 -14.31 18.52
CA ASP A 3 2.71 -13.65 18.68
C ASP A 3 2.58 -12.36 17.85
N ARG A 4 3.66 -11.94 17.19
CA ARG A 4 3.70 -10.80 16.26
C ARG A 4 3.81 -11.22 14.79
N MET A 5 3.75 -12.51 14.48
CA MET A 5 3.64 -13.01 13.10
C MET A 5 2.21 -13.49 12.86
N MET A 6 1.60 -13.04 11.77
CA MET A 6 0.25 -13.42 11.38
C MET A 6 0.26 -13.96 9.96
N GLU A 7 -0.08 -15.24 9.81
CA GLU A 7 -0.35 -15.82 8.51
C GLU A 7 -1.67 -15.30 7.96
N VAL A 8 -1.64 -14.79 6.73
CA VAL A 8 -2.81 -14.32 5.97
C VAL A 8 -2.95 -15.14 4.70
N ASN A 9 -4.19 -15.37 4.28
CA ASN A 9 -4.47 -15.99 2.98
C ASN A 9 -4.33 -14.94 1.85
N ARG A 10 -4.43 -15.43 0.61
CA ARG A 10 -4.26 -14.60 -0.59
C ARG A 10 -5.27 -13.43 -0.65
N ASP A 11 -6.53 -13.70 -0.34
CA ASP A 11 -7.60 -12.70 -0.49
C ASP A 11 -7.48 -11.61 0.59
N ASP A 12 -7.13 -11.99 1.82
CA ASP A 12 -6.84 -11.05 2.90
C ASP A 12 -5.58 -10.21 2.59
N LEU A 13 -4.56 -10.79 1.95
CA LEU A 13 -3.39 -10.02 1.48
C LEU A 13 -3.78 -9.02 0.39
N ILE A 14 -4.62 -9.41 -0.57
CA ILE A 14 -5.13 -8.49 -1.59
C ILE A 14 -5.93 -7.36 -0.94
N LEU A 15 -6.80 -7.67 0.03
CA LEU A 15 -7.56 -6.68 0.79
C LEU A 15 -6.63 -5.66 1.49
N LEU A 16 -5.54 -6.15 2.11
CA LEU A 16 -4.53 -5.32 2.76
C LEU A 16 -3.76 -4.40 1.80
N LEU A 17 -3.49 -4.88 0.59
CA LEU A 17 -2.74 -4.13 -0.41
C LEU A 17 -3.61 -3.08 -1.14
N THR A 18 -4.90 -3.37 -1.28
CA THR A 18 -5.87 -2.51 -1.98
C THR A 18 -6.48 -1.43 -1.09
N ASN A 19 -6.71 -1.73 0.19
CA ASN A 19 -7.31 -0.78 1.13
C ASN A 19 -6.27 -0.24 2.12
N GLU A 20 -6.31 1.06 2.40
CA GLU A 20 -5.38 1.67 3.35
C GLU A 20 -5.76 1.40 4.82
N TYR A 21 -7.07 1.30 5.10
CA TYR A 21 -7.64 1.09 6.43
C TYR A 21 -8.72 -0.01 6.44
N PRO A 22 -8.43 -1.25 6.02
CA PRO A 22 -9.47 -2.28 6.00
C PRO A 22 -9.92 -2.60 7.43
N ALA A 23 -11.24 -2.61 7.62
CA ALA A 23 -11.88 -2.99 8.88
C ALA A 23 -11.74 -4.49 9.12
N HIS A 24 -11.64 -4.92 10.39
CA HIS A 24 -11.51 -6.33 10.75
C HIS A 24 -12.63 -7.21 10.15
N THR A 25 -13.85 -6.67 10.04
CA THR A 25 -15.02 -7.38 9.51
C THR A 25 -14.94 -7.74 8.03
N LEU A 26 -14.02 -7.12 7.27
CA LEU A 26 -13.84 -7.40 5.84
C LEU A 26 -12.92 -8.61 5.58
N PHE A 27 -12.18 -9.05 6.59
CA PHE A 27 -11.25 -10.18 6.47
C PHE A 27 -11.97 -11.51 6.57
N SER A 28 -11.31 -12.58 6.16
CA SER A 28 -11.79 -13.94 6.40
C SER A 28 -12.04 -14.22 7.89
N GLU A 29 -12.95 -15.16 8.19
CA GLU A 29 -13.22 -15.55 9.59
C GLU A 29 -11.96 -16.03 10.32
N GLU A 30 -11.05 -16.69 9.60
CA GLU A 30 -9.78 -17.16 10.16
C GLU A 30 -8.93 -15.98 10.64
N THR A 31 -8.77 -14.96 9.78
CA THR A 31 -8.03 -13.75 10.11
C THR A 31 -8.72 -12.95 11.21
N GLN A 32 -10.05 -12.86 11.21
CA GLN A 32 -10.81 -12.24 12.30
C GLN A 32 -10.56 -12.92 13.66
N LYS A 33 -10.54 -14.26 13.69
CA LYS A 33 -10.23 -15.04 14.90
C LYS A 33 -8.79 -14.84 15.38
N LYS A 34 -7.83 -14.63 14.45
CA LYS A 34 -6.44 -14.27 14.79
C LYS A 34 -6.36 -12.85 15.37
N LEU A 35 -7.05 -11.90 14.73
CA LEU A 35 -7.08 -10.49 15.14
C LEU A 35 -7.66 -10.27 16.55
N SER A 36 -8.71 -11.02 16.92
CA SER A 36 -9.33 -10.92 18.24
C SER A 36 -8.43 -11.37 19.39
N LYS A 37 -7.41 -12.18 19.10
CA LYS A 37 -6.42 -12.69 20.06
C LYS A 37 -5.08 -11.93 19.99
N THR A 38 -4.96 -10.99 19.06
CA THR A 38 -3.72 -10.24 18.82
C THR A 38 -3.82 -8.85 19.44
N ASP A 39 -2.88 -8.53 20.34
CA ASP A 39 -2.76 -7.19 20.90
C ASP A 39 -2.46 -6.15 19.82
N SER A 40 -2.97 -4.94 20.01
CA SER A 40 -2.68 -3.82 19.11
C SER A 40 -1.18 -3.54 18.99
N GLY A 41 -0.76 -3.08 17.81
CA GLY A 41 0.63 -2.73 17.51
C GLY A 41 1.16 -3.33 16.22
N CYS A 42 2.49 -3.30 16.08
CA CYS A 42 3.19 -3.83 14.92
C CYS A 42 3.12 -5.37 14.85
N LEU A 43 2.99 -5.89 13.63
CA LEU A 43 3.09 -7.31 13.33
C LEU A 43 3.69 -7.55 11.95
N VAL A 44 4.19 -8.76 11.72
CA VAL A 44 4.63 -9.25 10.43
C VAL A 44 3.48 -10.03 9.80
N LEU A 45 3.01 -9.56 8.66
CA LEU A 45 2.02 -10.21 7.81
C LEU A 45 2.74 -11.21 6.91
N CYS A 46 2.42 -12.49 7.04
CA CYS A 46 3.09 -13.57 6.33
C CYS A 46 2.12 -14.22 5.35
N TYR A 47 2.47 -14.25 4.07
CA TYR A 47 1.74 -15.00 3.05
C TYR A 47 2.68 -16.01 2.41
N THR A 48 2.19 -17.24 2.22
CA THR A 48 2.88 -18.28 1.45
C THR A 48 2.09 -18.55 0.18
N GLY A 49 2.69 -18.22 -0.97
CA GLY A 49 2.16 -18.56 -2.29
C GLY A 49 2.60 -19.95 -2.73
N ASN A 50 1.79 -20.61 -3.54
CA ASN A 50 2.07 -21.95 -4.08
C ASN A 50 2.48 -22.98 -3.02
N LYS A 51 1.82 -22.94 -1.85
CA LYS A 51 2.17 -23.76 -0.70
C LYS A 51 2.25 -25.25 -1.06
N GLY A 52 3.40 -25.86 -0.84
CA GLY A 52 3.68 -27.27 -1.15
C GLY A 52 4.08 -27.59 -2.59
N ALA A 53 4.24 -26.58 -3.46
CA ALA A 53 4.78 -26.74 -4.81
C ALA A 53 6.28 -26.42 -4.86
N GLU A 54 6.94 -26.75 -5.99
CA GLU A 54 8.36 -26.45 -6.22
C GLU A 54 8.65 -24.94 -6.24
N ASP A 55 7.66 -24.15 -6.69
CA ASP A 55 7.71 -22.69 -6.78
C ASP A 55 7.04 -21.99 -5.59
N GLU A 56 7.02 -22.64 -4.41
CA GLU A 56 6.57 -22.01 -3.16
C GLU A 56 7.39 -20.74 -2.88
N PHE A 57 6.71 -19.65 -2.52
CA PHE A 57 7.35 -18.40 -2.12
C PHE A 57 6.67 -17.77 -0.90
N LYS A 58 7.41 -16.90 -0.22
CA LYS A 58 6.92 -16.16 0.96
C LYS A 58 6.98 -14.66 0.74
N ILE A 59 5.93 -13.97 1.18
CA ILE A 59 5.88 -12.52 1.29
C ILE A 59 5.73 -12.19 2.78
N GLU A 60 6.64 -11.37 3.29
CA GLU A 60 6.60 -10.85 4.66
C GLU A 60 6.52 -9.33 4.62
N LEU A 61 5.46 -8.76 5.19
CA LEU A 61 5.21 -7.33 5.17
C LEU A 61 4.99 -6.79 6.59
N CYS A 62 5.45 -5.57 6.83
CA CYS A 62 5.13 -4.86 8.06
C CYS A 62 3.65 -4.48 8.07
N GLY A 63 2.97 -4.78 9.17
CA GLY A 63 1.58 -4.42 9.41
C GLY A 63 1.37 -3.77 10.77
N TRP A 64 0.22 -3.13 10.92
CA TRP A 64 -0.23 -2.54 12.18
C TRP A 64 -1.66 -2.95 12.47
N LYS A 65 -1.88 -3.66 13.58
CA LYS A 65 -3.22 -3.95 14.09
C LYS A 65 -3.66 -2.80 14.99
N GLY A 66 -4.68 -2.08 14.55
CA GLY A 66 -5.41 -1.10 15.35
C GLY A 66 -6.58 -1.74 16.10
N ASN A 67 -7.42 -0.90 16.72
CA ASN A 67 -8.57 -1.40 17.47
C ASN A 67 -9.61 -2.08 16.55
N GLN A 68 -9.85 -1.52 15.36
CA GLN A 68 -10.85 -2.02 14.40
C GLN A 68 -10.30 -2.24 12.99
N THR A 69 -9.03 -1.93 12.75
CA THR A 69 -8.39 -2.00 11.44
C THR A 69 -7.11 -2.81 11.48
N LEU A 70 -6.73 -3.37 10.34
CA LEU A 70 -5.42 -3.98 10.13
C LEU A 70 -4.80 -3.31 8.90
N ARG A 71 -3.66 -2.65 9.07
CA ARG A 71 -3.01 -1.91 7.97
C ARG A 71 -1.74 -2.62 7.53
N CYS A 72 -1.45 -2.53 6.24
CA CYS A 72 -0.19 -2.98 5.67
C CYS A 72 0.66 -1.78 5.23
N TYR A 73 1.91 -1.75 5.68
CA TYR A 73 2.85 -0.67 5.38
C TYR A 73 3.73 -1.09 4.22
N VAL A 74 3.27 -0.77 3.01
CA VAL A 74 3.99 -0.97 1.76
C VAL A 74 4.09 0.36 1.03
N PRO A 75 5.27 0.73 0.51
CA PRO A 75 5.41 1.86 -0.39
C PRO A 75 4.41 1.77 -1.54
N LYS A 76 3.86 2.92 -1.95
CA LYS A 76 2.80 2.99 -2.95
C LYS A 76 3.13 2.23 -4.25
N VAL A 77 4.36 2.39 -4.75
CA VAL A 77 4.86 1.71 -5.95
C VAL A 77 4.96 0.20 -5.73
N GLY A 78 5.36 -0.24 -4.53
CA GLY A 78 5.46 -1.65 -4.18
C GLY A 78 4.12 -2.38 -4.20
N ARG A 79 3.02 -1.71 -3.86
CA ARG A 79 1.68 -2.33 -3.78
C ARG A 79 1.26 -3.00 -5.09
N ALA A 80 1.46 -2.34 -6.23
CA ALA A 80 1.10 -2.89 -7.53
C ALA A 80 1.91 -4.17 -7.86
N HIS A 81 3.18 -4.22 -7.46
CA HIS A 81 4.02 -5.40 -7.66
C HIS A 81 3.57 -6.59 -6.81
N TYR A 82 3.24 -6.38 -5.53
CA TYR A 82 2.70 -7.44 -4.68
C TYR A 82 1.34 -7.95 -5.18
N LEU A 83 0.45 -7.05 -5.62
CA LEU A 83 -0.82 -7.43 -6.23
C LEU A 83 -0.63 -8.30 -7.48
N ARG A 84 0.35 -7.95 -8.32
CA ARG A 84 0.73 -8.73 -9.51
C ARG A 84 1.30 -10.10 -9.15
N ILE A 85 2.13 -10.20 -8.11
CA ILE A 85 2.60 -11.49 -7.57
C ILE A 85 1.42 -12.33 -7.08
N CYS A 86 0.42 -11.70 -6.47
CA CYS A 86 -0.84 -12.37 -6.09
C CYS A 86 -1.72 -12.71 -7.31
N GLY A 87 -1.34 -12.42 -8.55
CA GLY A 87 -2.14 -12.70 -9.74
C GLY A 87 -3.34 -11.76 -9.94
N VAL A 88 -3.29 -10.55 -9.39
CA VAL A 88 -4.31 -9.51 -9.60
C VAL A 88 -3.94 -8.67 -10.84
N ASP A 89 -4.93 -8.38 -11.69
CA ASP A 89 -4.78 -7.39 -12.75
C ASP A 89 -4.70 -5.98 -12.17
N VAL A 90 -3.56 -5.31 -12.38
CA VAL A 90 -3.27 -3.97 -11.86
C VAL A 90 -3.36 -2.88 -12.93
N SER A 91 -3.86 -3.19 -14.13
CA SER A 91 -3.94 -2.25 -15.26
C SER A 91 -4.65 -0.95 -14.88
N GLU A 92 -5.76 -1.04 -14.13
CA GLU A 92 -6.48 0.14 -13.65
C GLU A 92 -5.68 0.96 -12.61
N TYR A 93 -4.94 0.30 -11.72
CA TYR A 93 -4.08 0.96 -10.75
C TYR A 93 -2.97 1.75 -11.45
N GLU A 94 -2.31 1.14 -12.43
CA GLU A 94 -1.25 1.77 -13.21
C GLU A 94 -1.78 2.95 -14.04
N MET A 95 -2.99 2.85 -14.62
CA MET A 95 -3.61 3.98 -15.33
C MET A 95 -3.91 5.16 -14.41
N ARG A 96 -4.43 4.91 -13.19
CA ARG A 96 -4.70 5.97 -12.21
C ARG A 96 -3.42 6.68 -11.77
N GLU A 97 -2.32 5.95 -11.58
CA GLU A 97 -1.03 6.53 -11.23
C GLU A 97 -0.43 7.35 -12.38
N LYS A 98 -0.49 6.84 -13.62
CA LYS A 98 -0.05 7.59 -14.82
C LYS A 98 -0.80 8.90 -15.00
N LYS A 99 -2.13 8.92 -14.76
CA LYS A 99 -2.93 10.16 -14.81
C LYS A 99 -2.49 11.18 -13.76
N LYS A 100 -2.18 10.73 -12.54
CA LYS A 100 -1.68 11.62 -11.47
C LYS A 100 -0.31 12.22 -11.79
N PHE A 101 0.56 11.49 -12.48
CA PHE A 101 1.85 12.00 -12.90
C PHE A 101 1.71 13.10 -13.97
N LYS A 102 0.89 12.85 -15.01
CA LYS A 102 0.59 13.84 -16.06
C LYS A 102 -0.01 15.14 -15.52
N LEU A 103 -0.97 15.03 -14.59
CA LEU A 103 -1.57 16.21 -13.95
C LEU A 103 -0.55 17.00 -13.11
N LYS A 104 0.46 16.33 -12.55
CA LYS A 104 1.48 17.00 -11.73
C LYS A 104 2.46 17.78 -12.60
N ASP A 105 2.87 17.22 -13.74
CA ASP A 105 3.73 17.89 -14.73
C ASP A 105 3.02 19.10 -15.36
N GLU A 106 1.73 18.98 -15.70
CA GLU A 106 0.94 20.10 -16.28
C GLU A 106 0.65 21.23 -15.28
N SER A 107 0.67 20.94 -13.97
CA SER A 107 0.43 21.93 -12.91
C SER A 107 1.67 22.74 -12.50
N SER A 108 2.87 22.35 -12.97
CA SER A 108 4.13 23.03 -12.69
C SER A 108 4.58 24.05 -13.76
N GLU A 109 3.80 24.25 -14.83
CA GLU A 109 4.15 25.17 -15.94
C GLU A 109 3.38 26.51 -15.93
N LYS A 110 2.96 27.02 -14.76
CA LYS A 110 2.36 28.36 -14.65
C LYS A 110 2.95 29.17 -13.50
N ASP A 111 4.16 29.68 -13.70
CA ASP A 111 4.62 30.90 -13.02
C ASP A 111 4.45 32.08 -14.00
N PRO A 112 3.81 33.18 -13.59
CA PRO A 112 3.65 34.36 -14.44
C PRO A 112 4.96 35.15 -14.52
N GLU A 113 5.18 35.75 -15.68
CA GLU A 113 6.25 36.68 -16.00
C GLU A 113 6.34 37.82 -14.98
N ASP A 114 7.42 37.91 -14.21
CA ASP A 114 7.79 39.16 -13.52
C ASP A 114 8.47 40.09 -14.54
N GLU A 115 7.72 41.11 -14.95
CA GLU A 115 8.21 42.22 -15.77
C GLU A 115 9.36 42.95 -15.08
N ASN A 116 10.45 43.05 -15.83
CA ASN A 116 11.65 43.82 -15.53
C ASN A 116 11.34 45.33 -15.49
N GLY A 117 11.18 45.90 -14.30
CA GLY A 117 11.12 47.35 -14.07
C GLY A 117 12.41 47.89 -13.48
N ILE A 118 13.45 48.07 -14.32
CA ILE A 118 14.67 48.80 -13.96
C ILE A 118 14.33 50.30 -13.85
N ALA A 119 14.45 50.88 -12.66
CA ALA A 119 14.62 52.32 -12.48
C ALA A 119 15.95 52.56 -11.75
N VAL A 120 16.99 52.82 -12.53
CA VAL A 120 18.25 53.43 -12.10
C VAL A 120 17.97 54.86 -11.60
N MET A 121 18.41 55.18 -10.39
CA MET A 121 18.65 56.56 -9.96
C MET A 121 20.17 56.73 -9.87
N GLU A 122 20.72 57.60 -10.71
CA GLU A 122 22.04 58.23 -10.55
C GLU A 122 21.85 59.67 -10.06
N ASP A 123 22.83 60.09 -9.26
CA ASP A 123 23.13 61.36 -8.57
C ASP A 123 22.23 61.88 -7.44
#